data_AF-A0A514ZZU6-F1
#
_entry.id   AF-A0A514ZZU6-F1
#
_cell.length_a   1.000
_cell.length_b   1.000
_cell.length_c   1.000
_cell.angle_alpha   90.00
_cell.angle_beta   90.00
_cell.angle_gamma   90.00
#
_symmetry.space_group_name_H-M   'P 1'
#
loop_
_entity.id
_entity.type
_entity.pdbx_description
1 polymer ?
#
loop_
_entity_poly.entity_id
_entity_poly.type
_entity_poly.pdbx_seq_one_letter_code
_entity_poly.pdbx_strand_id
1 'polypeptide(L)'
;MSYQLRELPGTGEFLLDFLLSQATPDGKSQSIVERNVYRYKPFTDPSGKKGILLFGVSQRSYGADTESFLTSLKRTNVDLPAKVEQFKLPSIAIAR
;
A
#
# COMPACT_ATOMS: atom_id res chain seq x y z
N MET A 1 7.13 5.72 -12.47
CA MET A 1 6.74 5.16 -11.16
C MET A 1 6.60 6.30 -10.17
N SER A 2 5.47 6.42 -9.47
CA SER A 2 5.26 7.44 -8.42
C SER A 2 5.13 6.74 -7.08
N TYR A 3 5.78 7.27 -6.04
CA TYR A 3 5.68 6.77 -4.67
C TYR A 3 5.71 7.92 -3.67
N GLN A 4 5.15 7.69 -2.49
CA GLN A 4 5.21 8.55 -1.32
C GLN A 4 5.55 7.69 -0.10
N LEU A 5 6.58 8.08 0.65
CA LEU A 5 6.95 7.45 1.91
C LEU A 5 6.70 8.46 3.04
N ARG A 6 5.99 8.03 4.08
CA ARG A 6 5.75 8.82 5.29
C ARG A 6 6.14 8.01 6.51
N GLU A 7 6.82 8.64 7.46
CA GLU A 7 7.00 8.11 8.80
C GLU A 7 5.81 8.54 9.67
N LEU A 8 5.29 7.64 10.50
CA LEU A 8 4.28 7.97 11.49
C LEU A 8 4.97 8.46 12.77
N PRO A 9 4.76 9.74 13.18
CA PRO A 9 5.54 10.34 14.27
C PRO A 9 5.42 9.56 15.58
N GLY A 10 6.57 9.26 16.19
CA GLY A 10 6.65 8.65 17.52
C GLY A 10 6.31 7.15 17.58
N THR A 11 6.01 6.50 16.46
CA THR A 11 5.66 5.07 16.43
C THR A 11 6.76 4.19 15.80
N GLY A 12 7.65 4.78 15.00
CA GLY A 12 8.63 4.05 14.19
C GLY A 12 8.00 3.28 13.02
N GLU A 13 6.72 3.55 12.72
CA GLU A 13 6.01 2.94 11.61
C GLU A 13 6.21 3.73 10.31
N PHE A 14 6.21 3.04 9.18
CA PHE A 14 6.30 3.65 7.84
C PHE A 14 5.05 3.36 7.03
N LEU A 15 4.60 4.33 6.26
CA LEU A 15 3.54 4.19 5.27
C LEU A 15 4.09 4.50 3.87
N LEU A 16 4.04 3.50 2.99
CA LEU A 16 4.49 3.55 1.62
C LEU A 16 3.29 3.46 0.67
N ASP A 17 3.03 4.51 -0.08
CA ASP A 17 1.98 4.58 -1.11
C ASP A 17 2.64 4.65 -2.49
N PHE A 18 2.34 3.71 -3.37
CA PHE A 18 3.01 3.62 -4.67
C PHE A 18 2.11 3.07 -5.77
N LEU A 19 2.41 3.46 -7.01
CA LEU A 19 1.76 2.97 -8.20
C LEU A 19 2.68 2.06 -9.01
N LEU A 20 2.13 0.92 -9.43
CA LEU A 20 2.71 0.04 -10.44
C LEU A 20 1.83 0.08 -11.69
N SER A 21 2.42 -0.05 -12.86
CA SER A 21 1.68 -0.19 -14.10
C SER A 21 2.40 -1.09 -15.09
N GLN A 22 1.62 -1.69 -15.98
CA GLN A 22 2.13 -2.49 -17.09
C GLN A 22 1.49 -1.97 -18.37
N ALA A 23 2.31 -1.69 -19.39
CA ALA A 23 1.82 -1.29 -20.70
C ALA A 23 1.15 -2.46 -21.44
N THR A 24 0.29 -2.16 -22.41
CA THR A 24 -0.14 -3.14 -23.43
C THR A 24 1.03 -3.51 -24.35
N PRO A 25 0.98 -4.65 -25.08
CA PRO A 25 2.06 -5.04 -25.99
C PRO A 25 2.38 -4.00 -27.07
N ASP A 26 1.40 -3.21 -27.50
CA ASP A 26 1.58 -2.11 -28.46
C ASP A 26 2.06 -0.80 -27.84
N GLY A 27 2.20 -0.75 -26.50
CA GLY A 27 2.67 0.42 -25.74
C GLY A 27 1.70 1.61 -25.69
N LYS A 28 0.49 1.49 -26.25
CA LYS A 28 -0.44 2.64 -26.40
C LYS A 28 -1.26 2.93 -25.15
N SER A 29 -1.44 1.94 -24.28
CA SER A 29 -2.24 2.07 -23.06
C SER A 29 -1.64 1.22 -21.93
N GLN A 30 -2.25 1.28 -20.73
CA GLN A 30 -1.87 0.40 -19.63
C GLN A 30 -2.79 -0.82 -19.63
N SER A 31 -2.20 -2.02 -19.64
CA SER A 31 -2.93 -3.27 -19.43
C SER A 31 -3.27 -3.48 -17.96
N ILE A 32 -2.44 -2.95 -17.05
CA ILE A 32 -2.62 -3.03 -15.60
C ILE A 32 -2.21 -1.70 -14.97
N VAL A 33 -2.97 -1.24 -13.97
CA VAL A 33 -2.54 -0.22 -13.03
C VAL A 33 -2.90 -0.69 -11.62
N GLU A 34 -1.95 -0.62 -10.70
CA GLU A 34 -2.14 -1.00 -9.30
C GLU A 34 -1.64 0.10 -8.38
N ARG A 35 -2.49 0.51 -7.42
CA ARG A 35 -2.09 1.29 -6.26
C ARG A 35 -1.88 0.38 -5.06
N ASN A 36 -0.77 0.57 -4.37
CA ASN A 36 -0.40 -0.17 -3.18
C ASN A 36 -0.15 0.81 -2.03
N VAL A 37 -0.77 0.57 -0.89
CA VAL A 37 -0.55 1.33 0.35
C VAL A 37 -0.16 0.36 1.45
N TYR A 38 1.11 0.41 1.83
CA TYR A 38 1.74 -0.53 2.76
C TYR A 38 2.10 0.19 4.05
N ARG A 39 1.74 -0.40 5.18
CA ARG A 39 2.10 0.03 6.53
C ARG A 39 3.05 -0.98 7.15
N TYR A 40 4.26 -0.53 7.46
CA TYR A 40 5.27 -1.29 8.16
C TYR A 40 5.26 -0.89 9.63
N LYS A 41 5.00 -1.86 10.51
CA LYS A 41 4.92 -1.64 11.95
C LYS A 41 5.94 -2.50 12.68
N PRO A 42 6.93 -1.91 13.38
CA PRO A 42 7.73 -2.65 14.33
C PRO A 42 6.83 -3.26 15.41
N PHE A 43 7.05 -4.52 15.73
CA PHE A 43 6.35 -5.17 16.83
C PHE A 43 7.26 -6.11 17.60
N THR A 44 6.87 -6.38 18.83
CA THR A 44 7.42 -7.45 19.65
C THR A 44 6.27 -8.39 19.96
N ASP A 45 6.44 -9.67 19.64
CA ASP A 45 5.42 -10.68 19.91
C ASP A 45 5.31 -11.00 21.41
N PRO A 46 4.28 -11.76 21.85
CA PRO A 46 4.12 -12.11 23.26
C PRO A 46 5.30 -12.89 23.88
N SER A 47 6.16 -13.50 23.05
CA SER A 47 7.36 -14.23 23.49
C SER A 47 8.64 -13.37 23.52
N GLY A 48 8.53 -12.07 23.21
CA GLY A 48 9.66 -11.14 23.18
C GLY A 48 10.42 -11.11 21.84
N LYS A 49 9.95 -11.82 20.81
CA LYS A 49 10.60 -11.80 19.49
C LYS A 49 10.25 -10.50 18.77
N LYS A 50 11.27 -9.83 18.23
CA LYS A 50 11.12 -8.61 17.44
C LYS A 50 10.87 -8.94 15.97
N GLY A 51 10.02 -8.17 15.32
CA GLY A 51 9.75 -8.27 13.89
C GLY A 51 9.14 -7.00 13.32
N ILE A 52 8.92 -7.02 12.00
CA ILE A 52 8.15 -5.99 11.29
C ILE A 52 6.87 -6.64 10.76
N LEU A 53 5.72 -6.10 11.15
CA LEU A 53 4.43 -6.46 10.59
C LEU A 53 4.19 -5.59 9.35
N LEU A 54 3.95 -6.23 8.20
CA LEU A 54 3.50 -5.57 6.99
C LEU A 54 1.98 -5.72 6.85
N PHE A 55 1.28 -4.60 6.75
CA PHE A 55 -0.12 -4.55 6.34
C PHE A 55 -0.23 -3.83 5.01
N GLY A 56 -0.65 -4.53 3.97
CA GLY A 56 -0.75 -3.99 2.62
C GLY A 56 -2.18 -4.00 2.10
N VAL A 57 -2.58 -2.89 1.46
CA VAL A 57 -3.81 -2.81 0.68
C VAL A 57 -3.45 -2.48 -0.76
N SER A 58 -3.96 -3.30 -1.69
CA SER A 58 -3.72 -3.15 -3.12
C SER A 58 -5.06 -2.97 -3.85
N GLN A 59 -5.13 -1.97 -4.72
CA GLN A 59 -6.26 -1.74 -5.61
C GLN A 59 -5.73 -1.80 -7.04
N ARG A 60 -6.23 -2.76 -7.83
CA ARG A 60 -5.76 -3.00 -9.19
C ARG A 60 -6.91 -2.86 -10.19
N SER A 61 -6.61 -2.20 -11.30
CA SER A 61 -7.48 -2.07 -12.48
C SER A 61 -6.80 -2.71 -13.70
N TYR A 62 -7.60 -3.14 -14.67
CA TYR A 62 -7.18 -3.92 -15.83
C TYR A 62 -7.77 -3.35 -17.12
N GLY A 63 -7.02 -3.48 -18.21
CA GLY A 63 -7.48 -3.16 -19.57
C GLY A 63 -8.11 -1.78 -19.70
N ALA A 64 -9.33 -1.73 -20.24
CA ALA A 64 -10.05 -0.49 -20.53
C ALA A 64 -10.34 0.38 -19.28
N ASP A 65 -10.38 -0.23 -18.08
CA ASP A 65 -10.69 0.47 -16.84
C ASP A 65 -9.47 1.16 -16.21
N THR A 66 -8.28 1.02 -16.80
CA THR A 66 -7.05 1.58 -16.22
C THR A 66 -7.02 3.11 -16.25
N GLU A 67 -7.56 3.74 -17.30
CA GLU A 67 -7.61 5.20 -17.42
C GLU A 67 -8.60 5.83 -16.44
N SER A 68 -9.79 5.24 -16.30
CA SER A 68 -10.80 5.70 -15.34
C SER A 68 -10.29 5.54 -13.91
N PHE A 69 -9.60 4.43 -13.62
CA PHE A 69 -8.93 4.19 -12.34
C PHE A 69 -7.89 5.27 -12.03
N LEU A 70 -6.94 5.54 -12.94
CA LEU A 70 -5.94 6.60 -12.76
C LEU A 70 -6.56 7.99 -12.52
N THR A 71 -7.66 8.29 -13.22
CA THR A 71 -8.39 9.55 -13.04
C THR A 71 -9.03 9.64 -11.66
N SER A 72 -9.61 8.53 -11.17
CA SER A 72 -10.21 8.46 -9.84
C SER A 72 -9.17 8.63 -8.72
N LEU A 73 -7.97 8.06 -8.89
CA LEU A 73 -6.89 8.15 -7.91
C LEU A 73 -6.44 9.59 -7.64
N LYS A 74 -6.47 10.47 -8.65
CA LYS A 74 -6.15 11.89 -8.48
C LYS A 74 -7.12 12.59 -7.52
N ARG A 75 -8.35 12.07 -7.36
CA ARG A 75 -9.40 12.65 -6.51
C ARG A 75 -9.40 12.07 -5.09
N THR A 76 -8.95 10.82 -4.92
CA THR A 76 -9.00 10.06 -3.65
C THR A 76 -7.60 9.73 -3.11
N ASN A 77 -6.60 10.53 -3.49
CA ASN A 77 -5.20 10.26 -3.18
C ASN A 77 -4.89 10.26 -1.67
N VAL A 78 -5.67 10.94 -0.84
CA VAL A 78 -5.42 11.00 0.63
C VAL A 78 -6.19 9.96 1.45
N ASP A 79 -7.31 9.45 0.92
CA ASP A 79 -8.26 8.65 1.72
C ASP A 79 -7.71 7.27 2.10
N LEU A 80 -7.11 6.57 1.13
CA LEU A 80 -6.63 5.20 1.36
C LEU A 80 -5.44 5.16 2.35
N PRO A 81 -4.39 6.00 2.22
CA PRO A 81 -3.35 6.13 3.23
C PRO A 81 -3.88 6.36 4.64
N ALA A 82 -4.85 7.27 4.80
CA ALA A 82 -5.44 7.55 6.11
C ALA A 82 -6.18 6.33 6.69
N LYS A 83 -6.93 5.59 5.86
CA LYS A 83 -7.63 4.37 6.29
C LYS A 83 -6.66 3.25 6.69
N VAL A 84 -5.57 3.08 5.94
CA VAL A 84 -4.53 2.09 6.25
C VAL A 84 -3.79 2.43 7.54
N GLU A 85 -3.49 3.71 7.76
CA GLU A 85 -2.90 4.24 9.00
C GLU A 85 -3.80 3.99 10.22
N GLN A 86 -5.12 4.17 10.07
CA GLN A 86 -6.10 4.00 11.16
C GLN A 86 -6.50 2.54 11.41
N PHE A 87 -6.15 1.61 10.52
CA PHE A 87 -6.53 0.21 10.65
C PHE A 87 -5.95 -0.43 11.92
N LYS A 88 -6.79 -1.13 12.68
CA LYS A 88 -6.38 -1.84 13.90
C LYS A 88 -5.73 -3.18 13.53
N LEU A 89 -4.40 -3.23 13.65
CA LEU A 89 -3.64 -4.44 13.36
C LEU A 89 -3.81 -5.48 14.48
N PRO A 90 -3.94 -6.78 14.12
CA PRO A 90 -4.05 -7.85 15.12
C PRO A 90 -2.72 -8.04 15.86
N SER A 91 -2.80 -8.60 17.07
CA SER A 91 -1.62 -9.17 17.72
C SER A 91 -1.27 -10.51 17.05
N ILE A 92 0.01 -10.72 16.74
CA ILE A 92 0.50 -11.93 16.09
C ILE A 92 1.67 -12.53 16.87
N ALA A 93 1.77 -13.87 16.85
CA ALA A 93 2.91 -14.61 17.40
C ALA A 93 3.78 -15.13 16.26
N ILE A 94 5.10 -15.02 16.37
CA ILE A 94 6.01 -15.53 15.35
C ILE A 94 6.23 -17.01 15.62
N ALA A 95 5.70 -17.86 14.74
CA ALA A 95 5.93 -19.30 14.76
C ALA A 95 7.44 -19.61 14.67
N ARG A 96 7.85 -20.73 15.28
CA ARG A 96 9.23 -21.21 15.19
C ARG A 96 9.52 -21.81 13.83
#